data_AF-A0A841Q2J9-F1
#
_entry.id   AF-A0A841Q2J9-F1
#
_cell.length_a   1.000
_cell.length_b   1.000
_cell.length_c   1.000
_cell.angle_alpha   90.00
_cell.angle_beta   90.00
_cell.angle_gamma   90.00
#
_symmetry.space_group_name_H-M   'P 1'
#
loop_
_entity.id
_entity.type
_entity.pdbx_description
1 polymer ?
#
loop_
_entity_poly.entity_id
_entity_poly.type
_entity_poly.pdbx_seq_one_letter_code
_entity_poly.pdbx_strand_id
1 'polypeptide(L)' 'MNDELYQHETLEMHELITFKSLCLTKATIMQALVTDEKLKSLMQQDASMHDKHINVLKSHLS' A
#
# COMPACT_ATOMS: atom_id res chain seq x y z
N MET A 1 -9.18 1.74 29.53
CA MET A 1 -9.65 2.68 28.48
C MET A 1 -8.55 3.08 27.50
N ASN A 2 -7.26 3.02 27.84
CA ASN A 2 -6.17 3.33 26.89
C ASN A 2 -5.65 2.11 26.10
N ASP A 3 -5.66 0.90 26.71
CA ASP A 3 -5.17 -0.31 26.02
C ASP A 3 -6.06 -0.77 24.86
N GLU A 4 -7.38 -0.62 24.98
CA GLU A 4 -8.32 -0.92 23.89
C GLU A 4 -8.11 0.04 22.71
N LEU A 5 -7.90 1.34 22.97
CA LEU A 5 -7.65 2.33 21.92
C LEU A 5 -6.35 2.01 21.16
N TYR A 6 -5.29 1.66 21.88
CA TYR A 6 -4.02 1.25 21.28
C TYR A 6 -4.14 -0.04 20.43
N GLN A 7 -4.95 -1.00 20.88
CA GLN A 7 -5.25 -2.21 20.10
C GLN A 7 -6.07 -1.91 18.85
N HIS A 8 -7.07 -1.03 18.95
CA HIS A 8 -7.87 -0.59 17.80
C HIS A 8 -7.01 0.12 16.76
N GLU A 9 -6.16 1.08 17.16
CA GLU A 9 -5.26 1.79 16.25
C GLU A 9 -4.26 0.83 15.56
N THR A 10 -3.76 -0.17 16.29
CA THR A 10 -2.90 -1.22 15.73
C THR A 10 -3.63 -2.05 14.68
N LEU A 11 -4.88 -2.44 14.96
CA LEU A 11 -5.72 -3.18 14.00
C LEU A 11 -6.03 -2.34 12.76
N GLU A 12 -6.42 -1.07 12.93
CA GLU A 12 -6.67 -0.13 11.82
C GLU A 12 -5.43 0.03 10.94
N MET A 13 -4.22 0.07 11.53
CA MET A 13 -2.97 0.09 10.77
C MET A 13 -2.75 -1.19 9.97
N HIS A 14 -3.05 -2.36 10.52
CA HIS A 14 -2.99 -3.63 9.77
C HIS A 14 -4.00 -3.67 8.62
N GLU A 15 -5.21 -3.16 8.81
CA GLU A 15 -6.22 -3.03 7.76
C GLU A 15 -5.74 -2.11 6.64
N LEU A 16 -5.16 -0.95 6.99
CA LEU A 16 -4.63 0.00 6.02
C LEU A 16 -3.44 -0.55 5.23
N ILE A 17 -2.53 -1.28 5.90
CA ILE A 17 -1.42 -1.98 5.23
C ILE A 17 -1.97 -3.02 4.25
N THR A 18 -2.93 -3.83 4.68
CA THR A 18 -3.57 -4.86 3.84
C THR A 18 -4.23 -4.23 2.60
N PHE A 19 -4.97 -3.13 2.80
CA PHE A 19 -5.58 -2.38 1.72
C PHE A 19 -4.52 -1.86 0.73
N LYS A 20 -3.43 -1.25 1.21
CA LYS A 20 -2.35 -0.76 0.34
C LYS A 20 -1.63 -1.89 -0.40
N SER A 21 -1.44 -3.06 0.22
CA SER A 21 -0.88 -4.24 -0.44
C SER A 21 -1.77 -4.76 -1.57
N LEU A 22 -3.10 -4.73 -1.40
CA LEU A 22 -4.04 -5.03 -2.48
C LEU A 22 -3.93 -4.02 -3.63
N CYS A 23 -3.83 -2.72 -3.34
CA CYS A 23 -3.60 -1.69 -4.35
C CYS A 23 -2.29 -1.91 -5.12
N LEU A 24 -1.18 -2.17 -4.40
CA LEU A 24 0.11 -2.47 -5.01
C LEU A 24 0.04 -3.68 -5.96
N THR A 25 -0.64 -4.74 -5.53
CA THR A 25 -0.84 -5.94 -6.36
C THR A 25 -1.59 -5.61 -7.64
N LYS A 26 -2.68 -4.83 -7.54
CA LYS A 26 -3.46 -4.38 -8.70
C LYS A 26 -2.62 -3.53 -9.65
N ALA A 27 -1.92 -2.53 -9.12
CA ALA A 27 -1.06 -1.64 -9.90
C ALA A 27 0.03 -2.43 -10.64
N THR A 28 0.69 -3.37 -9.95
CA THR A 28 1.74 -4.22 -10.52
C THR A 28 1.21 -5.13 -11.64
N ILE A 29 0.06 -5.77 -11.44
CA ILE A 29 -0.56 -6.62 -12.46
C ILE A 29 -0.95 -5.79 -13.68
N MET A 30 -1.64 -4.67 -13.48
CA MET A 30 -2.08 -3.82 -14.59
C MET A 30 -0.90 -3.20 -15.34
N GLN A 31 0.19 -2.86 -14.65
CA GLN A 31 1.44 -2.40 -15.26
C GLN A 31 2.05 -3.46 -16.19
N ALA A 32 1.96 -4.74 -15.83
CA ALA A 32 2.44 -5.83 -16.68
C ALA A 32 1.57 -6.04 -17.93
N LEU A 33 0.29 -5.63 -17.89
CA LEU A 33 -0.67 -5.82 -18.99
C LEU A 33 -0.78 -4.61 -19.92
N VAL A 34 -0.40 -3.41 -19.48
CA VAL A 34 -0.53 -2.19 -20.27
C VAL A 34 0.55 -2.09 -21.35
N THR A 35 0.14 -1.72 -22.56
CA THR A 35 1.01 -1.57 -23.73
C THR A 35 1.37 -0.13 -24.05
N ASP A 36 0.55 0.84 -23.62
CA ASP A 36 0.86 2.25 -23.75
C ASP A 36 2.00 2.64 -22.80
N GLU A 37 3.13 3.07 -23.36
CA GLU A 37 4.35 3.34 -22.59
C GLU A 37 4.21 4.51 -21.60
N LYS A 38 3.39 5.51 -21.94
CA LYS A 38 3.14 6.64 -21.04
C LYS A 38 2.32 6.18 -19.84
N LEU A 39 1.26 5.41 -20.07
CA LEU A 39 0.46 4.82 -19.00
C LEU A 39 1.29 3.86 -18.17
N LYS A 40 2.11 3.00 -18.79
CA LYS A 40 3.03 2.09 -18.08
C LYS A 40 3.96 2.82 -17.12
N SER A 41 4.53 3.95 -17.54
CA SER A 41 5.38 4.79 -16.70
C SER A 41 4.62 5.37 -15.49
N LEU A 42 3.39 5.86 -15.71
CA LEU A 42 2.53 6.33 -14.63
C LEU A 42 2.22 5.20 -13.64
N MET A 43 1.94 3.99 -14.12
CA MET A 43 1.66 2.83 -13.28
C MET A 43 2.90 2.36 -12.50
N GLN A 44 4.11 2.43 -13.08
CA GLN A 44 5.37 2.17 -12.36
C GLN A 44 5.55 3.16 -11.19
N GLN A 45 5.25 4.44 -11.43
CA GLN A 45 5.33 5.46 -10.39
C GLN A 45 4.33 5.19 -9.26
N ASP A 46 3.10 4.82 -9.61
CA ASP A 46 2.05 4.50 -8.63
C ASP A 46 2.40 3.26 -7.78
N ALA A 47 2.86 2.18 -8.41
CA ALA A 47 3.33 0.98 -7.71
C ALA A 47 4.51 1.31 -6.76
N SER A 48 5.48 2.09 -7.22
CA SER A 48 6.61 2.53 -6.38
C SER A 48 6.16 3.39 -5.20
N MET A 49 5.12 4.20 -5.39
CA MET A 49 4.56 5.03 -4.32
C MET A 49 3.77 4.18 -3.30
N HIS A 50 3.02 3.17 -3.76
CA HIS A 50 2.35 2.22 -2.87
C HIS A 50 3.34 1.44 -2.00
N ASP A 51 4.44 0.94 -2.57
CA ASP A 51 5.48 0.24 -1.81
C ASP A 51 6.09 1.13 -0.71
N LYS A 52 6.44 2.38 -1.03
CA LYS A 52 6.91 3.36 -0.05
C LYS A 52 5.90 3.58 1.08
N HIS A 53 4.61 3.77 0.75
CA HIS A 53 3.57 3.95 1.75
C HIS A 53 3.43 2.74 2.68
N ILE A 54 3.49 1.52 2.14
CA ILE A 54 3.44 0.30 2.94
C ILE A 54 4.62 0.25 3.92
N ASN A 55 5.83 0.59 3.48
CA ASN A 55 7.01 0.59 4.34
C ASN A 55 6.93 1.65 5.46
N VAL A 56 6.40 2.84 5.15
CA VAL A 56 6.13 3.87 6.18
C VAL A 56 5.10 3.37 7.19
N LEU A 57 3.97 2.80 6.73
CA LEU A 57 2.95 2.27 7.62
C LEU A 57 3.48 1.15 8.52
N LYS A 58 4.30 0.24 7.98
CA LYS A 58 4.97 -0.80 8.76
C LYS A 58 5.92 -0.24 9.82
N SER A 59 6.60 0.88 9.54
CA SER A 59 7.50 1.51 10.53
C SER A 59 6.77 2.10 11.73
N HIS A 60 5.46 2.32 11.64
CA HIS A 60 4.62 2.75 12.77
C HIS A 60 4.15 1.58 13.66
N LEU A 61 4.36 0.34 13.22
CA LEU A 61 4.02 -0.88 13.97
C LEU A 61 5.24 -1.58 14.60
N SER A 62 6.45 -1.06 14.35
CA SER A 62 7.73 -1.59 14.83
C SER A 62 8.25 -0.87 16.07
#